data_AF-A0A6A2FMB2-F1
#
_entry.id   AF-A0A6A2FMB2-F1
#
_cell.length_a   1.000
_cell.length_b   1.000
_cell.length_c   1.000
_cell.angle_alpha   90.00
_cell.angle_beta   90.00
_cell.angle_gamma   90.00
#
_symmetry.space_group_name_H-M   'P 1'
#
loop_
_entity.id
_entity.type
_entity.pdbx_description
1 polymer ?
#
loop_
_entity_poly.entity_id
_entity_poly.type
_entity_poly.pdbx_seq_one_letter_code
_entity_poly.pdbx_strand_id
1 'polypeptide(L)'
;MKLKNYDFYLIILTTLILFAIGAVSLYGITYYNYLAVDSRWTMTAQYSQYIDEMNSYLYPFLVLLLISLGLCIPKRLFEQDILIKFSAAILGITVMITVFSGLEKGLGFILAIMTVVQAIVLILTIRKSKSIRFEKEGYIARMGSSLLHFGFVIIILNFVSFRDSPFHLLIFWIGVVLITVGNVFSFYPEKMALMWPRE
;
A
#
# COMPACT_ATOMS: atom_id res chain seq x y z
N MET A 1 -25.85 -10.46 1.68
CA MET A 1 -25.77 -9.06 1.19
C MET A 1 -24.82 -9.03 -0.01
N LYS A 2 -25.28 -8.52 -1.17
CA LYS A 2 -24.72 -8.78 -2.52
C LYS A 2 -23.26 -8.31 -2.68
N LEU A 3 -22.39 -9.23 -3.16
CA LEU A 3 -20.95 -9.07 -3.45
C LEU A 3 -20.53 -7.72 -4.06
N LYS A 4 -21.35 -7.19 -4.97
CA LYS A 4 -21.09 -5.91 -5.68
C LYS A 4 -21.01 -4.70 -4.74
N ASN A 5 -21.69 -4.74 -3.59
CA ASN A 5 -21.68 -3.63 -2.65
C ASN A 5 -20.41 -3.64 -1.79
N TYR A 6 -19.89 -4.81 -1.41
CA TYR A 6 -18.70 -4.92 -0.57
C TYR A 6 -17.45 -4.39 -1.27
N ASP A 7 -17.28 -4.74 -2.54
CA ASP A 7 -16.15 -4.28 -3.37
C ASP A 7 -16.21 -2.78 -3.62
N PHE A 8 -17.41 -2.27 -3.87
CA PHE A 8 -17.66 -0.84 -4.01
C PHE A 8 -17.29 -0.06 -2.74
N TYR A 9 -17.68 -0.56 -1.55
CA TYR A 9 -17.31 0.07 -0.28
C TYR A 9 -15.80 0.01 0.00
N LEU A 10 -15.13 -1.11 -0.32
CA LEU A 10 -13.67 -1.22 -0.19
C LEU A 10 -12.94 -0.25 -1.11
N ILE A 11 -13.39 -0.08 -2.35
CA ILE A 11 -12.82 0.89 -3.28
C ILE A 11 -12.99 2.30 -2.74
N ILE A 12 -14.21 2.69 -2.36
CA ILE A 12 -14.48 4.02 -1.78
C ILE A 12 -13.62 4.27 -0.54
N LEU A 13 -13.57 3.31 0.38
CA LEU A 13 -12.79 3.42 1.59
C LEU A 13 -11.30 3.63 1.28
N THR A 14 -10.74 2.82 0.38
CA THR A 14 -9.33 2.93 0.00
C THR A 14 -9.04 4.26 -0.70
N THR A 15 -9.94 4.72 -1.58
CA THR A 15 -9.81 6.03 -2.24
C THR A 15 -9.83 7.18 -1.22
N LEU A 16 -10.75 7.15 -0.25
CA LEU A 16 -10.81 8.15 0.81
C LEU A 16 -9.55 8.16 1.68
N ILE A 17 -9.04 6.97 2.05
CA ILE A 17 -7.81 6.86 2.84
C ILE A 17 -6.62 7.43 2.06
N LEU A 18 -6.47 7.06 0.78
CA LEU A 18 -5.39 7.58 -0.06
C LEU A 18 -5.50 9.10 -0.27
N PHE A 19 -6.72 9.62 -0.40
CA PHE A 19 -6.97 11.06 -0.47
C PHE A 19 -6.56 11.77 0.82
N ALA A 20 -6.92 11.22 1.99
CA ALA A 20 -6.51 11.76 3.29
C ALA A 20 -4.99 11.75 3.47
N ILE A 21 -4.31 10.66 3.11
CA ILE A 21 -2.84 10.58 3.11
C ILE A 21 -2.24 11.65 2.19
N GLY A 22 -2.81 11.82 1.00
CA GLY A 22 -2.41 12.88 0.06
C GLY A 22 -2.56 14.27 0.64
N ALA A 23 -3.68 14.56 1.31
CA ALA A 23 -3.94 15.84 1.97
C ALA A 23 -2.95 16.12 3.12
N VAL A 24 -2.68 15.12 3.97
CA VAL A 24 -1.67 15.22 5.05
C VAL A 24 -0.28 15.45 4.46
N SER A 25 0.06 14.76 3.37
CA SER A 25 1.35 14.94 2.70
C SER A 25 1.50 16.33 2.09
N LEU A 26 0.46 16.85 1.44
CA LEU A 26 0.43 18.21 0.89
C LEU A 26 0.60 19.24 2.02
N TYR A 27 -0.16 19.08 3.10
CA TYR A 27 -0.04 19.91 4.30
C TYR A 27 1.39 19.89 4.85
N GLY A 28 1.97 18.70 5.06
CA GLY A 28 3.33 18.54 5.55
C GLY A 28 4.36 19.24 4.68
N ILE A 29 4.30 19.08 3.35
CA ILE A 29 5.19 19.77 2.41
C ILE A 29 5.03 21.30 2.50
N THR A 30 3.81 21.80 2.54
CA THR A 30 3.57 23.26 2.63
C THR A 30 4.06 23.84 3.95
N TYR A 31 3.85 23.13 5.06
CA TYR A 31 4.29 23.56 6.38
C TYR A 31 5.82 23.47 6.53
N TYR A 32 6.43 22.40 6.01
CA TYR A 32 7.89 22.28 5.88
C TYR A 32 8.47 23.48 5.11
N ASN A 33 7.91 23.82 3.95
CA ASN A 33 8.39 24.93 3.14
C ASN A 33 8.24 26.29 3.84
N TYR A 34 7.19 26.46 4.64
CA TYR A 34 7.00 27.67 5.45
C TYR A 34 8.08 27.82 6.54
N LEU A 35 8.44 26.72 7.20
CA LEU A 35 9.49 26.71 8.24
C LEU A 35 10.91 26.70 7.66
N ALA A 36 11.10 26.14 6.46
CA ALA A 36 12.38 26.06 5.76
C ALA A 36 12.91 27.41 5.25
N VAL A 37 12.25 28.52 5.58
CA VAL A 37 12.78 29.87 5.41
C VAL A 37 14.07 30.06 6.24
N ASP A 38 14.19 29.43 7.40
CA ASP A 38 15.45 29.34 8.14
C ASP A 38 16.18 28.04 7.80
N SER A 39 17.33 28.11 7.12
CA SER A 39 18.07 26.93 6.67
C SER A 39 18.58 26.02 7.80
N ARG A 40 18.62 26.48 9.05
CA ARG A 40 19.09 25.71 10.21
C ARG A 40 17.98 25.05 11.02
N TRP A 41 16.72 25.26 10.65
CA TRP A 41 15.58 24.74 11.41
C TRP A 41 15.60 23.21 11.57
N THR A 42 16.16 22.48 10.59
CA THR A 42 16.31 21.02 10.60
C THR A 42 17.22 20.48 11.71
N MET A 43 18.06 21.34 12.31
CA MET A 43 18.93 20.98 13.44
C MET A 43 18.31 21.33 14.80
N THR A 44 17.08 21.85 14.81
CA THR A 44 16.41 22.30 16.04
C THR A 44 15.42 21.25 16.56
N ALA A 45 15.05 21.35 17.84
CA ALA A 45 14.01 20.53 18.43
C ALA A 45 12.64 20.68 17.74
N GLN A 46 12.39 21.82 17.08
CA GLN A 46 11.16 22.07 16.32
C GLN A 46 11.04 21.13 15.11
N TYR A 47 12.17 20.72 14.51
CA TYR A 47 12.15 19.73 13.43
C TYR A 47 11.74 18.36 13.93
N SER A 48 12.22 17.93 15.11
CA SER A 48 11.80 16.66 15.71
C SER A 48 10.29 16.66 16.01
N GLN A 49 9.78 17.75 16.60
CA GLN A 49 8.34 17.89 16.88
C GLN A 49 7.50 17.86 15.60
N TYR A 50 7.94 18.55 14.55
CA TYR A 50 7.28 18.50 13.24
C TYR A 50 7.19 17.06 12.71
N ILE A 51 8.28 16.29 12.76
CA ILE A 51 8.29 14.89 12.32
C ILE A 51 7.34 14.04 13.16
N ASP A 52 7.33 14.20 14.49
CA ASP A 52 6.45 13.45 15.38
C ASP A 52 4.97 13.75 15.13
N GLU A 53 4.61 15.02 14.94
CA GLU A 53 3.25 15.43 14.59
C GLU A 53 2.81 14.87 13.23
N MET A 54 3.66 14.96 12.20
CA MET A 54 3.34 14.44 10.87
C MET A 54 3.17 12.92 10.90
N ASN A 55 4.02 12.22 11.63
CA ASN A 55 3.89 10.78 11.84
C ASN A 55 2.57 10.45 12.54
N SER A 56 2.23 11.17 13.62
CA SER A 56 0.99 10.98 14.38
C SER A 56 -0.26 11.15 13.50
N TYR A 57 -0.29 12.16 12.63
CA TYR A 57 -1.40 12.35 11.69
C TYR A 57 -1.47 11.23 10.64
N LEU A 58 -0.33 10.69 10.20
CA LEU A 58 -0.27 9.68 9.14
C LEU A 58 -0.60 8.27 9.62
N TYR A 59 -0.16 7.89 10.84
CA TYR A 59 -0.34 6.55 11.42
C TYR A 59 -1.76 5.97 11.33
N PRO A 60 -2.84 6.68 11.72
CA PRO A 60 -4.19 6.11 11.67
C PRO A 60 -4.61 5.75 10.24
N PHE A 61 -4.22 6.58 9.25
CA PHE A 61 -4.52 6.30 7.85
C PHE A 61 -3.70 5.13 7.31
N LEU A 62 -2.45 4.98 7.73
CA LEU A 62 -1.65 3.80 7.38
C LEU A 62 -2.24 2.50 7.93
N VAL A 63 -2.72 2.51 9.18
CA VAL A 63 -3.40 1.36 9.79
C VAL A 63 -4.68 1.03 9.05
N LEU A 64 -5.50 2.03 8.72
CA LEU A 64 -6.72 1.83 7.92
C LEU A 64 -6.40 1.30 6.52
N LEU A 65 -5.37 1.84 5.88
CA LEU A 65 -4.91 1.41 4.56
C LEU A 65 -4.45 -0.05 4.60
N LEU A 66 -3.70 -0.42 5.64
CA LEU A 66 -3.25 -1.79 5.88
C LEU A 66 -4.42 -2.76 6.01
N ILE A 67 -5.43 -2.42 6.82
CA ILE A 67 -6.62 -3.25 6.98
C ILE A 67 -7.34 -3.42 5.64
N SER A 68 -7.52 -2.31 4.89
CA SER A 68 -8.17 -2.35 3.58
C SER A 68 -7.37 -3.21 2.58
N LEU A 69 -6.04 -3.04 2.51
CA LEU A 69 -5.17 -3.81 1.63
C LEU A 69 -5.14 -5.30 2.02
N GLY A 70 -5.13 -5.61 3.32
CA GLY A 70 -5.18 -6.96 3.86
C GLY A 70 -6.48 -7.71 3.54
N LEU A 71 -7.55 -6.99 3.18
CA LEU A 71 -8.79 -7.56 2.67
C LEU A 71 -8.81 -7.61 1.13
N CYS A 72 -8.23 -6.61 0.46
CA CYS A 72 -8.22 -6.50 -1.00
C CYS A 72 -7.30 -7.52 -1.69
N ILE A 73 -6.14 -7.85 -1.08
CA ILE A 73 -5.09 -8.66 -1.71
C ILE A 73 -5.44 -10.17 -1.70
N PRO A 74 -5.69 -10.82 -0.55
CA PRO A 74 -5.92 -12.25 -0.52
C PRO A 74 -7.24 -12.67 -1.20
N LYS A 75 -8.20 -11.75 -1.41
CA LYS A 75 -9.40 -11.98 -2.22
C LYS A 75 -9.09 -12.40 -3.66
N ARG A 76 -7.91 -12.05 -4.18
CA ARG A 76 -7.47 -12.41 -5.54
C ARG A 76 -7.04 -13.87 -5.65
N LEU A 77 -6.66 -14.49 -4.54
CA LEU A 77 -6.11 -15.85 -4.48
C LEU A 77 -7.07 -16.88 -3.87
N PHE A 78 -7.92 -16.47 -2.91
CA PHE A 78 -8.73 -17.40 -2.12
C PHE A 78 -10.23 -17.16 -2.28
N GLU A 79 -11.00 -18.25 -2.12
CA GLU A 79 -12.46 -18.17 -1.97
C GLU A 79 -12.84 -17.63 -0.59
N GLN A 80 -14.04 -17.05 -0.49
CA GLN A 80 -14.44 -16.18 0.63
C GLN A 80 -14.31 -16.83 2.02
N ASP A 81 -14.59 -18.13 2.15
CA ASP A 81 -14.48 -18.84 3.42
C ASP A 81 -13.03 -19.06 3.86
N ILE A 82 -12.12 -19.31 2.91
CA ILE A 82 -10.68 -19.46 3.19
C ILE A 82 -10.06 -18.08 3.44
N LEU A 83 -10.51 -17.06 2.69
CA LEU A 83 -10.08 -15.67 2.85
C LEU A 83 -10.33 -15.18 4.27
N ILE A 84 -11.54 -15.34 4.78
CA ILE A 84 -11.91 -14.87 6.13
C ILE A 84 -11.07 -15.61 7.18
N LYS A 85 -10.89 -16.93 7.05
CA LYS A 85 -10.06 -17.72 7.98
C LYS A 85 -8.59 -17.28 7.95
N PHE A 86 -8.03 -17.07 6.76
CA PHE A 86 -6.64 -16.64 6.58
C PHE A 86 -6.42 -15.23 7.12
N SER A 87 -7.28 -14.27 6.74
CA SER A 87 -7.22 -12.90 7.25
C SER A 87 -7.45 -12.83 8.76
N ALA A 88 -8.39 -13.60 9.31
CA ALA A 88 -8.61 -13.67 10.75
C ALA A 88 -7.41 -14.29 11.49
N ALA A 89 -6.78 -15.33 10.94
CA ALA A 89 -5.59 -15.94 11.52
C ALA A 89 -4.41 -14.96 11.53
N ILE A 90 -4.12 -14.30 10.40
CA ILE A 90 -3.03 -13.31 10.32
C ILE A 90 -3.31 -12.15 11.26
N LEU A 91 -4.53 -11.63 11.29
CA LEU A 91 -4.89 -10.52 12.16
C LEU A 91 -4.79 -10.93 13.63
N GLY A 92 -5.22 -12.14 13.99
CA GLY A 92 -5.07 -12.70 15.34
C GLY A 92 -3.61 -12.81 15.78
N ILE A 93 -2.75 -13.34 14.92
CA ILE A 93 -1.30 -13.42 15.18
C ILE A 93 -0.71 -12.00 15.30
N THR A 94 -1.13 -11.08 14.45
CA THR A 94 -0.69 -9.68 14.47
C THR A 94 -1.08 -9.01 15.78
N VAL A 95 -2.30 -9.23 16.27
CA VAL A 95 -2.76 -8.72 17.58
C VAL A 95 -1.93 -9.32 18.71
N MET A 96 -1.64 -10.64 18.68
CA MET A 96 -0.75 -11.25 19.67
C MET A 96 0.64 -10.61 19.66
N ILE A 97 1.27 -10.48 18.48
CA ILE A 97 2.59 -9.83 18.35
C ILE A 97 2.53 -8.39 18.85
N THR A 98 1.46 -7.65 18.53
CA THR A 98 1.25 -6.27 18.99
C THR A 98 1.21 -6.20 20.52
N VAL A 99 0.47 -7.10 21.17
CA VAL A 99 0.34 -7.13 22.64
C VAL A 99 1.67 -7.50 23.32
N PHE A 100 2.44 -8.43 22.76
CA PHE A 100 3.68 -8.91 23.39
C PHE A 100 4.92 -8.12 23.02
N SER A 101 4.95 -7.50 21.84
CA SER A 101 6.18 -6.96 21.23
C SER A 101 6.03 -5.52 20.72
N GLY A 102 4.86 -4.90 20.93
CA GLY A 102 4.57 -3.53 20.53
C GLY A 102 3.98 -3.39 19.13
N LEU A 103 3.33 -2.23 18.90
CA LEU A 103 2.59 -1.93 17.68
C LEU A 103 3.46 -1.97 16.43
N GLU A 104 4.68 -1.45 16.50
CA GLU A 104 5.61 -1.39 15.36
C GLU A 104 5.93 -2.80 14.82
N LYS A 105 6.22 -3.76 15.72
CA LYS A 105 6.52 -5.15 15.31
C LYS A 105 5.29 -5.88 14.80
N GLY A 106 4.12 -5.62 15.38
CA GLY A 106 2.84 -6.15 14.87
C GLY A 106 2.57 -5.66 13.44
N LEU A 107 2.64 -4.35 13.22
CA LEU A 107 2.44 -3.74 11.90
C LEU A 107 3.49 -4.20 10.89
N GLY A 108 4.76 -4.30 11.29
CA GLY A 108 5.83 -4.83 10.44
C GLY A 108 5.58 -6.27 10.01
N PHE A 109 5.10 -7.13 10.91
CA PHE A 109 4.79 -8.53 10.60
C PHE A 109 3.69 -8.68 9.55
N ILE A 110 2.55 -8.01 9.76
CA ILE A 110 1.44 -8.08 8.80
C ILE A 110 1.82 -7.45 7.46
N LEU A 111 2.60 -6.36 7.44
CA LEU A 111 3.12 -5.78 6.21
C LEU A 111 4.06 -6.72 5.48
N ALA A 112 4.94 -7.43 6.19
CA ALA A 112 5.83 -8.42 5.59
C ALA A 112 5.02 -9.54 4.93
N ILE A 113 4.01 -10.08 5.60
CA ILE A 113 3.12 -11.09 5.02
C ILE A 113 2.39 -10.54 3.80
N MET A 114 1.80 -9.35 3.88
CA MET A 114 1.09 -8.75 2.75
C MET A 114 2.01 -8.49 1.56
N THR A 115 3.27 -8.12 1.82
CA THR A 115 4.31 -7.96 0.78
C THR A 115 4.57 -9.28 0.06
N VAL A 116 4.74 -10.37 0.82
CA VAL A 116 4.97 -11.71 0.26
C VAL A 116 3.76 -12.17 -0.56
N VAL A 117 2.55 -12.07 -0.01
CA VAL A 117 1.32 -12.45 -0.71
C VAL A 117 1.17 -11.63 -2.00
N GLN A 118 1.41 -10.31 -1.94
CA GLN A 118 1.31 -9.44 -3.10
C GLN A 118 2.39 -9.72 -4.15
N ALA A 119 3.60 -10.09 -3.73
CA ALA A 119 4.65 -10.54 -4.64
C ALA A 119 4.24 -11.84 -5.36
N ILE A 120 3.63 -12.79 -4.65
CA ILE A 120 3.09 -14.01 -5.25
C ILE A 120 1.99 -13.67 -6.28
N VAL A 121 1.06 -12.78 -5.94
CA VAL A 121 0.03 -12.29 -6.88
C VAL A 121 0.67 -11.68 -8.12
N LEU A 122 1.70 -10.85 -7.95
CA LEU A 122 2.40 -10.23 -9.07
C LEU A 122 3.09 -11.27 -9.98
N ILE A 123 3.80 -12.23 -9.39
CA ILE A 123 4.47 -13.31 -10.13
C ILE A 123 3.45 -14.14 -10.91
N LEU A 124 2.34 -14.53 -10.28
CA LEU A 124 1.28 -15.29 -10.94
C LEU A 124 0.59 -14.48 -12.04
N THR A 125 0.49 -13.15 -11.87
CA THR A 125 -0.07 -12.24 -12.87
C THR A 125 0.83 -12.19 -14.10
N ILE A 126 2.14 -12.04 -13.91
CA ILE A 126 3.15 -12.04 -14.98
C ILE A 126 3.15 -13.39 -15.72
N ARG A 127 3.01 -14.51 -15.00
CA ARG A 127 2.91 -15.86 -15.58
C ARG A 127 1.58 -16.16 -16.29
N LYS A 128 0.68 -15.19 -16.43
CA LYS A 128 -0.66 -15.34 -17.04
C LYS A 128 -1.47 -16.50 -16.42
N SER A 129 -1.29 -16.77 -15.12
CA SER A 129 -1.99 -17.86 -14.46
C SER A 129 -3.50 -17.61 -14.40
N LYS A 130 -4.30 -18.62 -14.77
CA LYS A 130 -5.78 -18.57 -14.68
C LYS A 130 -6.30 -18.64 -13.23
N SER A 131 -5.42 -18.88 -12.26
CA SER A 131 -5.77 -19.03 -10.84
C SER A 131 -6.21 -17.70 -10.18
N ILE A 132 -5.81 -16.55 -10.74
CA ILE A 132 -6.10 -15.25 -10.14
C ILE A 132 -7.42 -14.67 -10.67
N ARG A 133 -8.31 -14.30 -9.75
CA ARG A 133 -9.58 -13.63 -10.06
C ARG A 133 -9.36 -12.10 -10.08
N PHE A 134 -9.60 -11.48 -11.23
CA PHE A 134 -9.59 -10.03 -11.40
C PHE A 134 -10.94 -9.53 -11.91
N GLU A 135 -11.34 -8.35 -11.46
CA GLU A 135 -12.61 -7.72 -11.85
C GLU A 135 -12.56 -7.07 -13.24
N LYS A 136 -11.38 -6.64 -13.70
CA LYS A 136 -11.16 -6.10 -15.05
C LYS A 136 -10.65 -7.17 -16.03
N GLU A 137 -11.18 -7.12 -17.25
CA GLU A 137 -10.71 -7.90 -18.40
C GLU A 137 -9.47 -7.23 -19.04
N GLY A 138 -8.46 -8.03 -19.40
CA GLY A 138 -7.21 -7.56 -20.03
C GLY A 138 -5.95 -7.72 -19.18
N TYR A 139 -4.92 -8.35 -19.76
CA TYR A 139 -3.65 -8.65 -19.08
C TYR A 139 -2.94 -7.40 -18.53
N ILE A 140 -2.89 -6.32 -19.32
CA ILE A 140 -2.21 -5.07 -18.94
C ILE A 140 -2.89 -4.39 -17.74
N ALA A 141 -4.23 -4.35 -17.72
CA ALA A 141 -4.99 -3.79 -16.61
C ALA A 141 -4.78 -4.60 -15.31
N ARG A 142 -4.67 -5.93 -15.40
CA ARG A 142 -4.37 -6.82 -14.27
C ARG A 142 -2.97 -6.59 -13.72
N MET A 143 -1.98 -6.46 -14.61
CA MET A 143 -0.60 -6.15 -14.26
C MET A 143 -0.51 -4.78 -13.59
N GLY A 144 -1.17 -3.76 -14.15
CA GLY A 144 -1.24 -2.43 -13.56
C GLY A 144 -1.81 -2.41 -12.15
N SER A 145 -2.94 -3.09 -11.94
CA SER A 145 -3.55 -3.21 -10.61
C SER A 145 -2.61 -3.93 -9.63
N SER A 146 -1.95 -5.01 -10.04
CA SER A 146 -1.01 -5.73 -9.17
C SER A 146 0.21 -4.88 -8.79
N LEU A 147 0.73 -4.09 -9.74
CA LEU A 147 1.84 -3.15 -9.50
C LEU A 147 1.43 -2.03 -8.54
N LEU A 148 0.22 -1.49 -8.67
CA LEU A 148 -0.32 -0.49 -7.73
C LEU A 148 -0.34 -1.02 -6.30
N HIS A 149 -1.00 -2.16 -6.08
CA HIS A 149 -1.08 -2.75 -4.76
C HIS A 149 0.31 -3.09 -4.19
N PHE A 150 1.22 -3.61 -5.02
CA PHE A 150 2.58 -3.92 -4.59
C PHE A 150 3.38 -2.66 -4.21
N GLY A 151 3.31 -1.62 -5.04
CA GLY A 151 3.96 -0.34 -4.77
C GLY A 151 3.45 0.30 -3.48
N PHE A 152 2.14 0.32 -3.23
CA PHE A 152 1.59 0.81 -1.97
C PHE A 152 2.06 0.01 -0.76
N VAL A 153 2.02 -1.33 -0.84
CA VAL A 153 2.50 -2.18 0.26
C VAL A 153 3.98 -1.93 0.55
N ILE A 154 4.82 -1.77 -0.48
CA ILE A 154 6.25 -1.44 -0.31
C ILE A 154 6.42 -0.08 0.38
N ILE A 155 5.69 0.96 -0.03
CA ILE A 155 5.80 2.29 0.59
C ILE A 155 5.42 2.22 2.08
N ILE A 156 4.32 1.52 2.40
CA ILE A 156 3.87 1.41 3.79
C ILE A 156 4.85 0.58 4.62
N LEU A 157 5.36 -0.54 4.08
CA LEU A 157 6.41 -1.34 4.71
C LEU A 157 7.66 -0.49 4.97
N ASN A 158 8.06 0.30 3.99
CA ASN A 158 9.20 1.20 4.12
C ASN A 158 9.02 2.21 5.26
N PHE A 159 7.84 2.79 5.35
CA PHE A 159 7.50 3.78 6.38
C PHE A 159 7.47 3.16 7.79
N VAL A 160 6.91 1.96 7.93
CA VAL A 160 6.74 1.30 9.23
C VAL A 160 7.99 0.57 9.71
N SER A 161 8.72 -0.08 8.81
CA SER A 161 9.80 -1.01 9.18
C SER A 161 11.21 -0.55 8.79
N PHE A 162 11.35 0.39 7.85
CA PHE A 162 12.65 0.82 7.33
C PHE A 162 12.92 2.31 7.53
N ARG A 163 12.18 3.01 8.41
CA ARG A 163 12.35 4.45 8.67
C ARG A 163 13.79 4.83 9.00
N ASP A 164 14.45 4.04 9.84
CA ASP A 164 15.81 4.31 10.31
C ASP A 164 16.89 3.68 9.40
N SER A 165 16.48 3.02 8.31
CA SER A 165 17.39 2.36 7.37
C SER A 165 17.97 3.38 6.39
N PRO A 166 19.28 3.29 6.06
CA PRO A 166 19.87 4.14 5.01
C PRO A 166 19.24 3.91 3.63
N PHE A 167 18.57 2.77 3.43
CA PHE A 167 17.89 2.43 2.18
C PHE A 167 16.45 2.97 2.08
N HIS A 168 15.95 3.65 3.11
CA HIS A 168 14.57 4.16 3.16
C HIS A 168 14.18 4.93 1.90
N LEU A 169 15.07 5.83 1.45
CA LEU A 169 14.82 6.68 0.29
C LEU A 169 14.79 5.87 -1.02
N LEU A 170 15.66 4.86 -1.15
CA LEU A 170 15.70 3.98 -2.31
C LEU A 170 14.42 3.14 -2.40
N ILE A 171 14.00 2.53 -1.29
CA ILE A 171 12.78 1.71 -1.23
C ILE A 171 11.55 2.57 -1.54
N PHE A 172 11.51 3.80 -1.03
CA PHE A 172 10.45 4.77 -1.35
C PHE A 172 10.35 5.01 -2.86
N TRP A 173 11.46 5.32 -3.53
CA TRP A 173 11.46 5.56 -4.98
C TRP A 173 11.04 4.34 -5.80
N ILE A 174 11.44 3.14 -5.40
CA ILE A 174 10.95 1.90 -6.02
C ILE A 174 9.42 1.82 -5.92
N GLY A 175 8.87 2.09 -4.74
CA GLY A 175 7.42 2.13 -4.52
C GLY A 175 6.72 3.18 -5.40
N VAL A 176 7.27 4.39 -5.51
CA VAL A 176 6.74 5.47 -6.35
C VAL A 176 6.73 5.06 -7.83
N VAL A 177 7.81 4.46 -8.33
CA VAL A 177 7.89 3.98 -9.72
C VAL A 177 6.84 2.89 -9.97
N LEU A 178 6.73 1.92 -9.06
CA LEU A 178 5.72 0.86 -9.15
C LEU A 178 4.29 1.42 -9.21
N ILE A 179 3.97 2.39 -8.35
CA ILE A 179 2.66 3.04 -8.34
C ILE A 179 2.43 3.82 -9.64
N THR A 180 3.44 4.55 -10.12
CA THR A 180 3.34 5.35 -11.35
C THR A 180 3.10 4.45 -12.56
N VAL A 181 3.92 3.42 -12.75
CA VAL A 181 3.76 2.43 -13.83
C VAL A 181 2.43 1.70 -13.70
N GLY A 182 2.07 1.29 -12.47
CA GLY A 182 0.80 0.65 -12.18
C GLY A 182 -0.42 1.50 -12.57
N ASN A 183 -0.37 2.81 -12.30
CA ASN A 183 -1.41 3.76 -12.74
C ASN A 183 -1.48 3.84 -14.26
N VAL A 184 -0.34 4.00 -14.94
CA VAL A 184 -0.28 4.05 -16.40
C VAL A 184 -0.94 2.80 -17.02
N PHE A 185 -0.60 1.61 -16.54
CA PHE A 185 -1.18 0.36 -17.03
C PHE A 185 -2.66 0.19 -16.68
N SER A 186 -3.10 0.73 -15.54
CA SER A 186 -4.50 0.62 -15.09
C SER A 186 -5.45 1.58 -15.81
N PHE A 187 -4.97 2.77 -16.20
CA PHE A 187 -5.78 3.83 -16.83
C PHE A 187 -5.62 3.90 -18.36
N TYR A 188 -4.50 3.43 -18.90
CA TYR A 188 -4.27 3.39 -20.36
C TYR A 188 -4.04 1.97 -20.90
N PRO A 189 -4.85 0.96 -20.52
CA PRO A 189 -4.62 -0.43 -20.91
C PRO A 189 -4.67 -0.64 -22.43
N GLU A 190 -5.56 0.06 -23.14
CA GLU A 190 -5.74 -0.07 -24.59
C GLU A 190 -4.54 0.49 -25.37
N LYS A 191 -4.05 1.68 -24.99
CA LYS A 191 -2.87 2.30 -25.61
C LYS A 191 -1.61 1.47 -25.38
N MET A 192 -1.49 0.88 -24.19
CA MET A 192 -0.35 0.01 -23.86
C MET A 192 -0.44 -1.35 -24.55
N ALA A 193 -1.64 -1.92 -24.69
CA ALA A 193 -1.87 -3.16 -25.43
C ALA A 193 -1.60 -3.00 -26.95
N LEU A 194 -1.76 -1.79 -27.50
CA LEU A 194 -1.39 -1.46 -28.88
C LEU A 194 0.13 -1.38 -29.09
N MET A 195 0.90 -0.97 -28.08
CA MET A 195 2.37 -0.91 -28.14
C MET A 195 3.04 -2.25 -27.83
N TRP A 196 2.36 -3.18 -27.18
CA TRP A 196 2.90 -4.51 -26.91
C TRP A 196 2.75 -5.40 -28.14
N PRO A 197 3.83 -6.03 -28.66
CA PRO A 197 3.72 -6.91 -29.81
C PRO A 197 2.75 -8.04 -29.50
N ARG A 198 1.73 -8.18 -30.36
CA ARG A 198 0.86 -9.37 -30.36
C ARG A 198 1.70 -10.52 -30.89
N GLU A 199 2.15 -11.40 -29.99
CA GLU A 199 2.46 -12.78 -30.35
C GLU A 199 1.16 -13.56 -30.56
#